data_AF-A0A2E8R073-F1
#
_entry.id   AF-A0A2E8R073-F1
#
_cell.length_a   1.000
_cell.length_b   1.000
_cell.length_c   1.000
_cell.angle_alpha   90.00
_cell.angle_beta   90.00
_cell.angle_gamma   90.00
#
_symmetry.space_group_name_H-M   'P 1'
#
loop_
_entity.id
_entity.type
_entity.pdbx_description
1 polymer ?
#
loop_
_entity_poly.entity_id
_entity_poly.type
_entity_poly.pdbx_seq_one_letter_code
_entity_poly.pdbx_strand_id
1 'polypeptide(L)'
;MKEHEEGYAMPLSAPSYTPPPFESTERSQILLVLYKGDVDAVAWEVPEPLEPFGDGTMLAWVGDMCQPSHTLDLYRECLTAIKVRYGDVVGWY
;
A
#
# COMPACT_ATOMS: atom_id res chain seq x y z
N MET A 1 -24.74 9.08 27.96
CA MET A 1 -23.47 8.58 27.41
C MET A 1 -23.60 8.58 25.91
N LYS A 2 -22.67 9.21 25.18
CA LYS A 2 -22.71 9.27 23.71
C LYS A 2 -21.96 8.04 23.16
N GLU A 3 -22.54 7.40 22.16
CA GLU A 3 -22.11 6.15 21.49
C GLU A 3 -20.76 6.27 20.73
N HIS A 4 -19.69 6.72 21.39
CA HIS A 4 -18.34 6.80 20.81
C HIS A 4 -17.26 6.29 21.78
N GLU A 5 -17.49 5.12 22.38
CA GLU A 5 -16.49 4.34 23.16
C GLU A 5 -15.84 3.22 22.33
N GLU A 6 -15.82 3.34 20.99
CA GLU A 6 -15.32 2.28 20.12
C GLU A 6 -13.89 2.59 19.66
N GLY A 7 -12.93 1.82 20.18
CA GLY A 7 -11.54 1.87 19.75
C GLY A 7 -11.39 1.48 18.28
N TYR A 8 -10.53 2.20 17.56
CA TYR A 8 -10.35 2.07 16.12
C TYR A 8 -9.59 0.80 15.69
N ALA A 9 -8.60 0.42 16.50
CA ALA A 9 -7.82 -0.78 16.32
C ALA A 9 -7.76 -1.54 17.66
N MET A 10 -7.50 -2.84 17.58
CA MET A 10 -7.26 -3.62 18.78
C MET A 10 -5.86 -3.32 19.37
N PRO A 11 -5.70 -3.42 20.70
CA PRO A 11 -6.74 -3.61 21.72
C PRO A 11 -7.64 -2.38 21.94
N LEU A 12 -8.91 -2.59 22.31
CA LEU A 12 -9.94 -1.54 22.45
C LEU A 12 -9.50 -0.35 23.34
N SER A 13 -8.88 -0.61 24.49
CA SER A 13 -8.47 0.41 25.46
C SER A 13 -7.10 1.02 25.18
N ALA A 14 -6.35 0.49 24.21
CA ALA A 14 -5.04 0.97 23.80
C ALA A 14 -4.78 0.59 22.33
N PRO A 15 -5.45 1.26 21.37
CA PRO A 15 -5.37 0.90 19.96
C PRO A 15 -3.93 0.86 19.46
N SER A 16 -3.59 -0.15 18.66
CA SER A 16 -2.25 -0.29 18.07
C SER A 16 -1.88 0.84 17.11
N TYR A 17 -2.88 1.56 16.58
CA TYR A 17 -2.75 2.76 15.78
C TYR A 17 -4.01 3.61 15.90
N THR A 18 -3.87 4.91 15.63
CA THR A 18 -4.96 5.88 15.68
C THR A 18 -5.77 5.91 14.37
N PRO A 19 -6.97 6.51 14.36
CA PRO A 19 -7.72 6.78 13.13
C PRO A 19 -6.95 7.64 12.10
N PRO A 20 -7.30 7.55 10.80
CA PRO A 20 -6.76 8.41 9.73
C PRO A 20 -7.17 9.89 9.91
N PRO A 21 -6.51 10.84 9.21
CA PRO A 21 -5.62 10.65 8.05
C PRO A 21 -4.20 10.16 8.38
N PHE A 22 -3.65 9.33 7.51
CA PHE A 22 -2.27 8.82 7.57
C PHE A 22 -1.41 9.53 6.53
N GLU A 23 -0.92 10.71 6.88
CA GLU A 23 -0.14 11.53 5.95
C GLU A 23 1.32 11.09 5.89
N SER A 24 1.90 11.09 4.69
CA SER A 24 3.36 11.02 4.53
C SER A 24 3.94 12.42 4.63
N THR A 25 4.97 12.59 5.44
CA THR A 25 5.66 13.88 5.57
C THR A 25 6.71 14.08 4.48
N GLU A 26 7.23 15.31 4.36
CA GLU A 26 8.35 15.64 3.47
C GLU A 26 9.65 14.86 3.73
N ARG A 27 9.74 14.19 4.89
CA ARG A 27 10.89 13.33 5.24
C ARG A 27 10.81 11.95 4.61
N SER A 28 9.65 11.56 4.08
CA SER A 28 9.50 10.29 3.36
C SER A 28 10.27 10.32 2.05
N GLN A 29 11.05 9.28 1.78
CA GLN A 29 11.83 9.12 0.56
C GLN A 29 11.60 7.73 -0.01
N ILE A 30 11.31 7.65 -1.32
CA ILE A 30 11.02 6.40 -1.99
C ILE A 30 11.88 6.28 -3.25
N LEU A 31 12.55 5.15 -3.39
CA LEU A 31 13.12 4.72 -4.66
C LEU A 31 12.11 3.80 -5.36
N LEU A 32 11.70 4.20 -6.57
CA LEU A 32 10.79 3.45 -7.43
C LEU A 32 11.56 2.85 -8.61
N VAL A 33 11.42 1.54 -8.79
CA VAL A 33 12.03 0.80 -9.90
C VAL A 33 10.92 0.13 -10.70
N LEU A 34 10.83 0.47 -11.98
CA LEU A 34 9.97 -0.23 -12.93
C LEU A 34 10.78 -1.28 -13.69
N TYR A 35 10.26 -2.50 -13.78
CA TYR A 35 10.92 -3.61 -14.45
C TYR A 35 9.90 -4.51 -15.16
N LYS A 36 10.39 -5.43 -16.00
CA LYS A 36 9.56 -6.44 -16.65
C LYS A 36 9.66 -7.75 -15.89
N GLY A 37 8.52 -8.26 -15.43
CA GLY A 37 8.38 -9.63 -14.95
C GLY A 37 8.08 -10.58 -16.11
N ASP A 38 8.15 -11.88 -15.80
CA ASP A 38 7.60 -12.91 -16.69
C ASP A 38 6.08 -12.77 -16.78
N VAL A 39 5.53 -12.76 -18.00
CA VAL A 39 4.12 -12.40 -18.23
C VAL A 39 3.17 -13.44 -17.64
N ASP A 40 3.51 -14.72 -17.75
CA ASP A 40 2.67 -15.81 -17.26
C ASP A 40 2.70 -15.86 -15.73
N ALA A 41 3.88 -15.65 -15.13
CA ALA A 41 4.02 -15.56 -13.68
C ALA A 41 3.29 -14.34 -13.10
N VAL A 42 3.38 -13.19 -13.76
CA VAL A 42 2.64 -11.98 -13.34
C VAL A 42 1.15 -12.23 -13.41
N ALA A 43 0.65 -12.81 -14.51
CA ALA A 43 -0.77 -13.06 -14.69
C ALA A 43 -1.35 -14.02 -13.63
N TRP A 44 -0.56 -14.98 -13.17
CA TRP A 44 -0.95 -15.93 -12.13
C TRP A 44 -1.27 -15.28 -10.77
N GLU A 45 -0.59 -14.19 -10.43
CA GLU A 45 -0.74 -13.50 -9.14
C GLU A 45 -1.88 -12.46 -9.15
N VAL A 46 -2.50 -12.18 -10.30
CA VAL A 46 -3.57 -11.17 -10.39
C VAL A 46 -4.91 -11.80 -9.99
N PRO A 47 -5.55 -11.35 -8.90
CA PRO A 47 -6.84 -11.90 -8.48
C PRO A 47 -7.99 -11.32 -9.30
N GLU A 48 -9.03 -12.12 -9.54
CA GLU A 48 -10.29 -11.61 -10.06
C GLU A 48 -10.89 -10.55 -9.10
N PRO A 49 -11.53 -9.48 -9.61
CA PRO A 49 -11.85 -9.18 -11.02
C PRO A 49 -10.78 -8.32 -11.74
N LEU A 50 -9.55 -8.27 -11.24
CA LEU A 50 -8.46 -7.53 -11.90
C LEU A 50 -7.96 -8.32 -13.11
N GLU A 51 -7.53 -7.59 -14.14
CA GLU A 51 -6.88 -8.16 -15.32
C GLU A 51 -5.41 -7.71 -15.37
N PRO A 52 -4.45 -8.58 -15.74
CA PRO A 52 -3.09 -8.15 -16.03
C PRO A 52 -3.08 -7.06 -17.12
N PHE A 53 -2.29 -6.00 -16.93
CA PHE A 53 -2.23 -4.90 -17.89
C PHE A 53 -0.83 -4.69 -18.46
N GLY A 54 -0.76 -4.63 -19.79
CA GLY A 54 0.47 -4.39 -20.53
C GLY A 54 1.26 -5.67 -20.78
N ASP A 55 2.57 -5.58 -20.62
CA ASP A 55 3.57 -6.56 -21.05
C ASP A 55 4.36 -7.13 -19.86
N GLY A 56 3.69 -7.39 -18.74
CA GLY A 56 4.34 -7.85 -17.51
C GLY A 56 5.09 -6.75 -16.76
N THR A 57 4.67 -5.48 -16.91
CA THR A 57 5.29 -4.37 -16.16
C THR A 57 5.00 -4.50 -14.67
N MET A 58 6.07 -4.48 -13.87
CA MET A 58 6.03 -4.49 -12.42
C MET A 58 6.71 -3.25 -11.84
N LEU A 59 6.36 -2.94 -10.60
CA LEU A 59 6.96 -1.90 -9.79
C LEU A 59 7.56 -2.55 -8.55
N ALA A 60 8.78 -2.17 -8.20
CA ALA A 60 9.33 -2.38 -6.88
C ALA A 60 9.59 -1.02 -6.25
N TRP A 61 9.32 -0.88 -4.96
CA TRP A 61 9.77 0.28 -4.20
C TRP A 61 10.55 -0.11 -2.95
N VAL A 62 11.40 0.80 -2.51
CA VAL A 62 11.98 0.78 -1.17
C VAL A 62 11.87 2.20 -0.64
N GLY A 63 11.34 2.36 0.57
CA GLY A 63 11.08 3.67 1.16
C GLY A 63 11.56 3.77 2.59
N ASP A 64 12.17 4.91 2.92
CA ASP A 64 12.21 5.42 4.29
C ASP A 64 10.94 6.27 4.46
N MET A 65 10.01 5.81 5.29
CA MET A 65 8.68 6.40 5.44
C MET A 65 8.56 7.12 6.78
N CYS A 66 8.01 8.34 6.75
CA CYS A 66 7.77 9.13 7.94
C CYS A 66 6.30 9.57 7.99
N GLN A 67 5.60 9.09 9.01
CA GLN A 67 4.22 9.44 9.32
C GLN A 67 4.18 10.19 10.66
N PRO A 68 3.15 11.01 10.95
CA PRO A 68 3.03 11.67 12.24
C PRO A 68 3.15 10.71 13.43
N SER A 69 3.76 11.17 14.52
CA SER A 69 4.16 10.38 15.70
C SER A 69 3.04 9.64 16.46
N HIS A 70 1.78 9.85 16.08
CA HIS A 70 0.63 9.12 16.64
C HIS A 70 0.35 7.79 15.89
N THR A 71 1.19 7.41 14.92
CA THR A 71 1.01 6.22 14.07
C THR A 71 2.21 5.27 14.13
N LEU A 72 3.23 5.47 13.28
CA LEU A 72 4.45 4.64 13.18
C LEU A 72 5.75 5.47 13.30
N ASP A 73 5.64 6.80 13.21
CA ASP A 73 6.72 7.80 13.22
C ASP A 73 7.75 7.63 12.09
N LEU A 74 8.59 6.60 12.16
CA LEU A 74 9.63 6.29 11.18
C LEU A 74 9.72 4.79 10.94
N TYR A 75 9.52 4.37 9.70
CA TYR A 75 9.65 2.96 9.31
C TYR A 75 10.28 2.81 7.93
N ARG A 76 10.68 1.59 7.61
CA ARG A 76 11.19 1.22 6.29
C ARG A 76 10.24 0.24 5.64
N GLU A 77 9.99 0.44 4.36
CA GLU A 77 9.07 -0.38 3.59
C GLU A 77 9.72 -0.83 2.29
N CYS A 78 9.40 -2.04 1.88
CA CYS A 78 9.58 -2.48 0.50
C CYS A 78 8.28 -3.16 0.04
N LEU A 79 7.95 -2.97 -1.24
CA LEU A 79 6.79 -3.58 -1.88
C LEU A 79 7.13 -3.88 -3.33
N THR A 80 6.46 -4.89 -3.86
CA THR A 80 6.27 -5.06 -5.30
C THR A 80 4.80 -4.86 -5.65
N ALA A 81 4.53 -4.27 -6.80
CA ALA A 81 3.18 -4.12 -7.33
C ALA A 81 3.12 -4.50 -8.82
N ILE A 82 1.98 -5.06 -9.23
CA ILE A 82 1.70 -5.52 -10.59
C ILE A 82 0.84 -4.47 -11.30
N LYS A 83 1.16 -4.16 -12.56
CA LYS A 83 0.30 -3.30 -13.37
C LYS A 83 -0.97 -4.05 -13.76
N VAL A 84 -2.13 -3.54 -13.35
CA VAL A 84 -3.43 -4.19 -13.57
C VAL A 84 -4.45 -3.24 -14.17
N ARG A 85 -5.54 -3.80 -14.68
CA ARG A 85 -6.76 -3.10 -15.11
C ARG A 85 -7.96 -3.61 -14.31
N TYR A 86 -8.85 -2.70 -13.95
CA TYR A 86 -10.18 -3.01 -13.44
C TYR A 86 -11.22 -2.20 -14.22
N GLY A 87 -12.00 -2.87 -15.09
CA GLY A 87 -12.86 -2.17 -16.05
C GLY A 87 -12.04 -1.24 -16.96
N ASP A 88 -12.35 0.05 -16.97
CA ASP A 88 -11.62 1.05 -17.77
C ASP A 88 -10.46 1.72 -17.02
N VAL A 89 -10.19 1.31 -15.76
CA VAL A 89 -9.18 1.95 -14.90
C VAL A 89 -7.90 1.12 -14.88
N VAL A 90 -6.77 1.79 -15.09
CA VAL A 90 -5.42 1.19 -15.04
C VAL A 90 -4.71 1.62 -13.77
N GLY A 91 -4.21 0.66 -12.99
CA GLY A 91 -3.65 0.87 -11.65
C GLY A 91 -2.46 -0.01 -11.33
N TRP A 92 -2.19 -0.15 -10.03
CA TRP A 92 -1.19 -1.05 -9.45
C TRP A 92 -1.89 -1.91 -8.39
N TYR A 93 -1.69 -3.22 -8.46
CA TYR A 93 -2.09 -4.19 -7.44
C TYR A 93 -0.88 -4.55 -6.60
#